data_AF-A0AAD7HCJ9-F1
#
_entry.id   AF-A0AAD7HCJ9-F1
#
_cell.length_a   1.000
_cell.length_b   1.000
_cell.length_c   1.000
_cell.angle_alpha   90.00
_cell.angle_beta   90.00
_cell.angle_gamma   90.00
#
_symmetry.space_group_name_H-M   'P 1'
#
loop_
_entity.id
_entity.type
_entity.pdbx_description
1 polymer ?
#
loop_
_entity_poly.entity_id
_entity_poly.type
_entity_poly.pdbx_seq_one_letter_code
_entity_poly.pdbx_strand_id
1 'polypeptide(L)'
;MAVRDLFTPSNDEDEDSEDEGDAEGDLLAKEAQLRLDLAILEAIKSTRYLQGRTPVPKSGNLHLAWEYAANPEDHGRFQGMLRVSPCERVVLQTKLFSWIEDRGRSARSTSTSGSIGSSRACTV
;
A
#
# COMPACT_ATOMS: atom_id res chain seq x y z
N MET A 1 -85.59 50.36 20.97
CA MET A 1 -84.63 51.19 20.21
C MET A 1 -83.50 51.58 21.15
N ALA A 2 -82.36 50.90 21.06
CA ALA A 2 -81.01 51.38 21.40
C ALA A 2 -80.03 50.24 21.03
N VAL A 3 -79.40 50.31 19.85
CA VAL A 3 -77.96 50.60 19.64
C VAL A 3 -77.08 49.56 20.38
N ARG A 4 -76.77 48.44 19.73
CA ARG A 4 -75.46 48.14 19.11
C ARG A 4 -74.29 48.29 20.09
N ASP A 5 -73.91 47.18 20.71
CA ASP A 5 -72.51 46.95 21.05
C ASP A 5 -71.97 45.87 20.10
N LEU A 6 -71.19 46.37 19.15
CA LEU A 6 -70.39 45.62 18.21
C LEU A 6 -69.25 44.97 19.01
N PHE A 7 -69.43 43.72 19.41
CA PHE A 7 -68.30 42.89 19.80
C PHE A 7 -67.59 42.49 18.52
N THR A 8 -66.62 43.31 18.10
CA THR A 8 -65.67 42.91 17.07
C THR A 8 -64.79 41.80 17.65
N PRO A 9 -64.77 40.59 17.07
CA PRO A 9 -63.66 39.69 17.37
C PRO A 9 -62.42 40.35 16.77
N SER A 10 -61.56 40.93 17.62
CA SER A 10 -60.19 41.25 17.25
C SER A 10 -59.50 39.94 16.95
N ASN A 11 -59.45 39.63 15.67
CA ASN A 11 -58.77 38.49 15.10
C ASN A 11 -57.77 39.04 14.10
N ASP A 12 -56.75 39.69 14.64
CA ASP A 12 -55.57 40.13 13.92
C ASP A 12 -54.49 40.09 15.00
N GLU A 13 -53.64 39.06 14.98
CA GLU A 13 -52.17 39.16 15.02
C GLU A 13 -51.65 37.78 14.58
N ASP A 14 -51.55 37.62 13.26
CA ASP A 14 -50.76 36.58 12.63
C ASP A 14 -49.28 36.81 13.02
N GLU A 15 -48.84 36.19 14.11
CA GLU A 15 -47.41 36.01 14.39
C GLU A 15 -46.93 34.72 13.69
N ASP A 16 -46.89 34.76 12.36
CA ASP A 16 -46.04 33.86 11.57
C ASP A 16 -44.59 34.25 11.84
N SER A 17 -44.09 33.81 13.00
CA SER A 17 -42.67 33.79 13.31
C SER A 17 -42.04 32.67 12.51
N GLU A 18 -41.51 33.02 11.35
CA GLU A 18 -40.65 32.15 10.54
C GLU A 18 -39.40 31.81 11.37
N ASP A 19 -39.44 30.63 11.99
CA ASP A 19 -38.32 29.99 12.68
C ASP A 19 -37.28 29.51 11.65
N GLU A 20 -36.54 30.47 11.08
CA GLU A 20 -35.47 30.26 10.09
C GLU A 20 -34.15 29.77 10.74
N GLY A 21 -34.15 29.39 12.03
CA GLY A 21 -32.96 29.02 12.80
C GLY A 21 -32.53 27.55 12.69
N ASP A 22 -33.43 26.66 12.25
CA ASP A 22 -33.19 25.21 12.32
C ASP A 22 -32.42 24.64 11.13
N ALA A 23 -32.48 25.31 9.97
CA ALA A 23 -31.86 24.81 8.75
C ALA A 23 -30.31 24.83 8.80
N GLU A 24 -29.73 25.78 9.53
CA GLU A 24 -28.27 25.91 9.69
C GLU A 24 -27.71 24.82 10.62
N GLY A 25 -28.43 24.50 11.69
CA GLY A 25 -28.07 23.41 12.61
C GLY A 25 -28.09 22.04 11.94
N ASP A 26 -29.10 21.78 11.10
CA ASP A 26 -29.23 20.56 10.32
C ASP A 26 -28.08 20.35 9.32
N LEU A 27 -27.58 21.45 8.74
CA LEU A 27 -26.50 21.41 7.76
C LEU A 27 -25.16 21.07 8.45
N LEU A 28 -24.91 21.64 9.62
CA LEU A 28 -23.74 21.31 10.44
C LEU A 28 -23.77 19.85 10.93
N ALA A 29 -24.94 19.34 11.33
CA ALA A 29 -25.09 17.95 11.73
C ALA A 29 -24.78 16.97 10.58
N LYS A 30 -25.23 17.30 9.36
CA LYS A 30 -24.92 16.51 8.15
C LYS A 30 -23.43 16.56 7.80
N GLU A 31 -22.79 17.72 7.94
CA GLU A 31 -21.35 17.84 7.71
C GLU A 31 -20.54 16.95 8.68
N ALA A 32 -20.92 16.95 9.96
CA ALA A 32 -20.31 16.10 10.97
C ALA A 32 -20.49 14.60 10.65
N GLN A 33 -21.69 14.21 10.23
CA GLN A 33 -21.98 12.84 9.82
C GLN A 33 -21.12 12.41 8.63
N LEU A 34 -21.04 13.23 7.58
CA LEU A 34 -20.24 12.93 6.38
C LEU A 34 -18.75 12.79 6.69
N ARG A 35 -18.21 13.61 7.60
CA ARG A 35 -16.82 13.46 8.07
C ARG A 35 -16.60 12.11 8.77
N LEU A 36 -17.54 11.70 9.61
CA LEU A 36 -17.48 10.41 10.29
C LEU A 36 -17.52 9.24 9.29
N ASP A 37 -18.43 9.31 8.32
CA ASP A 37 -18.58 8.28 7.30
C ASP A 37 -17.32 8.17 6.44
N LEU A 38 -16.70 9.30 6.07
CA LEU A 38 -15.41 9.30 5.37
C LEU A 38 -14.30 8.63 6.18
N ALA A 39 -14.19 8.94 7.48
CA ALA A 39 -13.20 8.33 8.35
C ALA A 39 -13.41 6.81 8.47
N ILE A 40 -14.66 6.36 8.56
CA ILE A 40 -15.01 4.92 8.58
C ILE A 40 -14.62 4.26 7.27
N LEU A 41 -14.93 4.87 6.12
CA LEU A 41 -14.57 4.32 4.81
C LEU A 41 -13.05 4.26 4.61
N GLU A 42 -12.30 5.25 5.07
CA GLU A 42 -10.84 5.22 5.06
C GLU A 42 -10.28 4.13 5.98
N ALA A 43 -10.87 3.96 7.17
CA ALA A 43 -10.52 2.87 8.08
C ALA A 43 -10.78 1.51 7.41
N ILE A 44 -11.94 1.33 6.78
CA ILE A 44 -12.31 0.11 6.06
C ILE A 44 -11.33 -0.14 4.90
N LYS A 45 -11.02 0.88 4.10
CA LYS A 45 -10.06 0.80 2.98
C LYS A 45 -8.65 0.44 3.44
N SER A 46 -8.23 0.96 4.59
CA SER A 46 -6.92 0.66 5.19
C SER A 46 -6.90 -0.66 5.96
N THR A 47 -8.07 -1.25 6.26
CA THR A 47 -8.10 -2.58 6.86
C THR A 47 -7.59 -3.63 5.87
N ARG A 48 -6.87 -4.60 6.44
CA ARG A 48 -6.28 -5.75 5.76
C ARG A 48 -7.28 -6.62 4.97
N TYR A 49 -8.59 -6.44 5.16
CA TYR A 49 -9.62 -7.27 4.52
C TYR A 49 -9.92 -6.88 3.08
N LEU A 50 -9.80 -5.60 2.72
CA LEU A 50 -10.02 -5.12 1.35
C LEU A 50 -8.74 -5.01 0.54
N GLN A 51 -7.59 -4.86 1.20
CA GLN A 51 -6.29 -4.96 0.54
C GLN A 51 -5.98 -6.43 0.26
N GLY A 52 -5.97 -6.80 -1.02
CA GLY A 52 -5.57 -8.14 -1.45
C GLY A 52 -4.24 -8.53 -0.82
N ARG A 53 -4.20 -9.73 -0.21
CA ARG A 53 -2.94 -10.25 0.32
C ARG A 53 -1.95 -10.35 -0.82
N THR A 54 -0.72 -9.87 -0.61
CA THR A 54 0.37 -10.25 -1.51
C THR A 54 0.45 -11.78 -1.50
N PRO A 55 0.36 -12.44 -2.66
CA PRO A 55 0.42 -13.89 -2.71
C PRO A 55 1.75 -14.32 -2.10
N VAL A 56 1.67 -15.03 -0.97
CA VAL A 56 2.86 -15.62 -0.35
C VAL A 56 3.18 -16.87 -1.17
N PRO A 57 4.36 -16.95 -1.81
CA PRO A 57 4.70 -18.13 -2.57
C PRO A 57 4.74 -19.32 -1.62
N LYS A 58 4.10 -20.43 -2.02
CA LYS A 58 4.06 -21.67 -1.23
C LYS A 58 5.23 -22.56 -1.65
N SER A 59 6.46 -22.12 -1.42
CA SER A 59 7.65 -22.96 -1.57
C SER A 59 8.29 -23.21 -0.21
N GLY A 60 9.27 -24.13 -0.13
CA GLY A 60 9.96 -24.39 1.13
C GLY A 60 10.64 -23.12 1.67
N ASN A 61 10.68 -22.95 2.99
CA ASN A 61 11.19 -21.71 3.63
C ASN A 61 12.55 -21.23 3.09
N LEU A 62 13.47 -22.15 2.74
CA LEU A 62 14.78 -21.79 2.19
C LEU A 62 14.71 -21.31 0.73
N HIS A 63 13.80 -21.84 -0.07
CA HIS A 63 13.62 -21.42 -1.46
C HIS A 63 12.99 -20.02 -1.52
N LEU A 64 12.00 -19.77 -0.65
CA LEU A 64 11.42 -18.43 -0.48
C LEU A 64 12.44 -17.40 -0.02
N ALA A 65 13.31 -17.78 0.93
CA ALA A 65 14.39 -16.91 1.36
C ALA A 65 15.32 -16.54 0.19
N TRP A 66 15.57 -17.48 -0.72
CA TRP A 66 16.37 -17.21 -1.91
C TRP A 66 15.68 -16.24 -2.89
N GLU A 67 14.39 -16.43 -3.13
CA GLU A 67 13.59 -15.52 -3.98
C GLU A 67 13.53 -14.10 -3.39
N TYR A 68 13.35 -13.98 -2.08
CA TYR A 68 13.33 -12.68 -1.39
C TYR A 68 14.70 -12.01 -1.28
N ALA A 69 15.80 -12.75 -1.42
CA ALA A 69 17.13 -12.18 -1.49
C ALA A 69 17.47 -11.62 -2.88
N ALA A 70 16.77 -12.07 -3.93
CA ALA A 70 16.95 -11.57 -5.29
C ALA A 70 16.27 -10.21 -5.51
N ASN A 71 15.16 -9.94 -4.79
CA ASN A 71 14.40 -8.70 -4.93
C ASN A 71 14.70 -7.71 -3.79
N PRO A 72 15.20 -6.50 -4.10
CA PRO A 72 15.59 -5.53 -3.07
C PRO A 72 14.44 -5.11 -2.15
N GLU A 73 13.21 -5.05 -2.68
CA GLU A 73 12.00 -4.60 -1.98
C GLU A 73 11.50 -5.61 -0.94
N ASP A 74 11.78 -6.90 -1.11
CA ASP A 74 11.31 -7.97 -0.23
C ASP A 74 12.33 -8.39 0.85
N HIS A 75 13.49 -7.74 0.92
CA HIS A 75 14.53 -8.06 1.90
C HIS A 75 14.08 -7.99 3.36
N GLY A 76 13.05 -7.18 3.67
CA GLY A 76 12.46 -7.15 5.00
C GLY A 76 11.82 -8.49 5.39
N ARG A 77 11.20 -9.18 4.43
CA ARG A 77 10.59 -10.50 4.63
C ARG A 77 11.65 -11.59 4.76
N PHE A 78 12.73 -11.50 3.97
CA PHE A 78 13.91 -12.37 4.12
C PHE A 78 14.47 -12.33 5.55
N GLN A 79 14.63 -11.14 6.12
CA GLN A 79 15.12 -10.95 7.50
C GLN A 79 14.17 -11.56 8.53
N GLY A 80 12.86 -11.32 8.38
CA GLY A 80 11.85 -11.91 9.27
C GLY A 80 11.82 -13.44 9.21
N MET A 81 12.10 -14.00 8.03
CA MET A 81 12.09 -15.45 7.79
C MET A 81 13.34 -16.14 8.36
N LEU A 82 14.52 -15.57 8.17
CA LEU A 82 15.79 -16.12 8.67
C LEU A 82 16.12 -15.69 10.10
N ARG A 83 15.37 -14.75 10.68
CA ARG A 83 15.59 -14.16 12.02
C ARG A 83 17.03 -13.68 12.24
N VAL A 84 17.68 -13.21 11.18
CA VAL A 84 19.07 -12.72 11.21
C VAL A 84 19.14 -11.33 11.82
N SER A 85 20.17 -11.09 12.63
CA SER A 85 20.42 -9.81 13.28
C SER A 85 20.79 -8.72 12.26
N PRO A 86 20.44 -7.43 12.48
CA PRO A 86 20.80 -6.34 11.56
C PRO A 86 22.30 -6.22 11.25
N CYS A 87 23.17 -6.68 12.14
CA CYS A 87 24.62 -6.71 11.92
C CYS A 87 25.04 -7.79 10.92
N GLU A 88 24.40 -8.94 10.95
CA GLU A 88 24.68 -10.07 10.05
C GLU A 88 24.18 -9.77 8.62
N ARG A 89 23.20 -8.87 8.48
CA ARG A 89 22.67 -8.39 7.19
C ARG A 89 23.73 -7.77 6.30
N VAL A 90 24.63 -6.94 6.83
CA VAL A 90 25.64 -6.23 6.02
C VAL A 90 26.66 -7.22 5.46
N VAL A 91 27.03 -8.21 6.27
CA VAL A 91 27.97 -9.27 5.86
C VAL A 91 27.33 -10.22 4.85
N LEU A 92 26.07 -10.61 5.07
CA LEU A 92 25.35 -11.50 4.17
C LEU A 92 25.03 -10.81 2.84
N GLN A 93 24.60 -9.55 2.82
CA GLN A 93 24.31 -8.83 1.57
C GLN A 93 25.57 -8.65 0.71
N THR A 94 26.69 -8.24 1.32
CA THR A 94 27.95 -8.05 0.57
C THR A 94 28.48 -9.36 -0.01
N LYS A 95 28.42 -10.46 0.75
CA LYS A 95 28.87 -11.78 0.29
C LYS A 95 27.91 -12.41 -0.71
N LEU A 96 26.61 -12.30 -0.49
CA LEU A 96 25.60 -12.88 -1.37
C LEU A 96 25.59 -12.17 -2.73
N PHE A 97 25.67 -10.84 -2.76
CA PHE A 97 25.67 -10.08 -4.02
C PHE A 97 26.94 -10.35 -4.85
N SER A 98 28.11 -10.39 -4.20
CA SER A 98 29.37 -10.79 -4.85
C SER A 98 29.33 -12.21 -5.40
N TRP A 99 28.78 -13.16 -4.63
CA TRP A 99 28.66 -14.55 -5.08
C TRP A 99 27.66 -14.73 -6.22
N ILE A 100 26.57 -13.93 -6.25
CA ILE A 100 25.57 -13.95 -7.33
C ILE A 100 26.19 -13.43 -8.64
N GLU A 101 26.95 -12.33 -8.60
CA GLU A 101 27.64 -11.79 -9.78
C GLU A 101 28.68 -12.78 -10.35
N ASP A 102 29.40 -13.50 -9.50
CA ASP A 102 30.39 -14.50 -9.93
C ASP A 102 29.75 -15.69 -10.66
N ARG A 103 28.55 -16.13 -10.24
CA ARG A 103 27.81 -17.17 -10.97
C ARG A 103 27.31 -16.70 -12.33
N GLY A 104 26.89 -15.44 -12.46
CA GLY A 104 26.46 -14.87 -13.74
C GLY A 104 27.60 -14.76 -14.75
N ARG A 105 28.85 -14.57 -14.28
CA ARG A 105 30.04 -14.43 -15.13
C ARG A 105 30.60 -15.78 -15.62
N SER A 106 30.44 -16.84 -14.84
CA SER A 106 30.93 -18.18 -15.20
C SER A 106 30.14 -18.88 -16.33
N ALA A 107 28.90 -18.48 -16.59
CA ALA A 107 28.08 -19.11 -17.65
C ALA A 107 28.35 -18.59 -19.07
N ARG A 108 29.17 -17.53 -19.22
CA ARG A 108 29.39 -16.84 -20.51
C ARG A 108 30.78 -17.07 -21.13
N SER A 109 31.67 -17.80 -20.47
CA SER A 109 33.09 -17.90 -20.87
C SER A 109 33.48 -19.14 -21.68
N THR A 110 32.55 -20.01 -22.10
CA THR A 110 32.89 -21.23 -22.87
C THR A 110 32.76 -21.09 -24.39
N SER A 111 32.75 -19.88 -24.96
CA SER A 111 32.65 -19.69 -26.41
C SER A 111 33.61 -18.64 -26.97
N THR A 112 34.92 -18.83 -26.83
CA THR A 112 35.87 -18.16 -27.72
C THR A 112 37.02 -19.09 -28.08
N SER A 113 36.95 -19.57 -29.32
CA SER A 113 37.94 -20.26 -30.13
C SER A 113 39.42 -19.95 -29.82
N GLY A 114 40.15 -20.98 -29.37
CA GLY A 114 41.61 -21.04 -29.45
C GLY A 114 42.05 -21.68 -30.76
N SER A 115 42.18 -20.89 -31.83
CA SER A 115 42.94 -21.28 -33.03
C SER A 115 44.39 -20.92 -32.79
N ILE A 116 45.21 -21.88 -32.36
CA ILE A 116 46.67 -21.75 -32.29
C ILE A 116 47.25 -22.62 -33.39
N GLY A 117 47.80 -21.97 -34.41
CA GLY A 117 48.58 -22.60 -35.45
C GLY A 117 49.83 -23.26 -34.87
N SER A 118 50.16 -24.45 -35.36
CA SER A 118 51.43 -25.11 -35.09
C SER A 118 52.06 -25.55 -36.40
N SER A 119 52.94 -24.69 -36.91
CA SER A 119 53.92 -25.04 -37.93
C SER A 119 54.91 -26.03 -37.34
N ARG A 120 55.20 -27.13 -38.05
CA ARG A 120 56.50 -27.80 -37.96
C ARG A 120 56.80 -28.61 -39.22
N ALA A 121 57.86 -28.17 -39.89
CA ALA A 121 58.55 -28.89 -40.95
C ALA A 121 59.32 -30.08 -40.35
N CYS A 122 59.31 -31.22 -41.07
CA CYS A 122 60.29 -32.28 -40.93
C CYS A 122 60.58 -32.87 -42.32
N THR A 123 61.75 -32.51 -42.85
CA THR A 123 62.55 -33.27 -43.82
C THR A 123 63.16 -34.50 -43.15
N VAL A 124 63.19 -35.64 -43.84
CA VAL A 124 64.36 -36.48 -44.16
C VAL A 124 63.99 -37.31 -45.38
#